data_AF-K2BVK2-F1
#
_entry.id   AF-K2BVK2-F1
#
_cell.length_a   1.000
_cell.length_b   1.000
_cell.length_c   1.000
_cell.angle_alpha   90.00
_cell.angle_beta   90.00
_cell.angle_gamma   90.00
#
_symmetry.space_group_name_H-M   'P 1'
#
loop_
_entity.id
_entity.type
_entity.pdbx_description
1 polymer ?
#
loop_
_entity_poly.entity_id
_entity_poly.type
_entity_poly.pdbx_seq_one_letter_code
_entity_poly.pdbx_strand_id
1 'polypeptide(L)'
;MIKNIKGFTLIELMIVITIIWFLTMLVAVPYNFYANISKVRISKEIIDQSRSDAISSANWRTSFDWKNINIGLYFDKNKWEILSYSYPFNYSWSVLNFTGDVKLLKTIKLESFVEISKIKIGSDETENVLLYYKAPDGKLTIYKNATSTWNTVDIVVGYKWVTEGVLSKEIKIKN
;
A
#
# COMPACT_ATOMS: atom_id res chain seq x y z
N MET A 1 -29.66 61.72 14.29
CA MET A 1 -30.58 60.60 14.53
C MET A 1 -29.74 59.38 14.88
N ILE A 2 -29.51 59.14 16.17
CA ILE A 2 -28.63 58.06 16.65
C ILE A 2 -29.48 56.79 16.73
N LYS A 3 -29.12 55.80 15.92
CA LYS A 3 -29.81 54.51 15.82
C LYS A 3 -29.59 53.76 17.15
N ASN A 4 -30.65 53.57 17.92
CA ASN A 4 -30.59 52.78 19.17
C ASN A 4 -30.18 51.34 18.82
N ILE A 5 -28.93 50.98 19.11
CA ILE A 5 -28.43 49.62 18.96
C ILE A 5 -28.96 48.86 20.17
N LYS A 6 -29.99 48.04 19.97
CA LYS A 6 -30.50 47.14 21.02
C LYS A 6 -29.40 46.13 21.34
N GLY A 7 -28.86 46.19 22.56
CA GLY A 7 -27.88 45.24 23.06
C GLY A 7 -28.49 43.84 23.17
N PHE A 8 -27.70 42.83 22.82
CA PHE A 8 -28.07 41.43 22.88
C PHE A 8 -28.31 41.01 24.34
N THR A 9 -29.39 40.27 24.62
CA THR A 9 -29.68 39.86 26.00
C THR A 9 -28.79 38.68 26.42
N LEU A 10 -28.42 38.61 27.70
CA LEU A 10 -27.59 37.51 28.22
C LEU A 10 -28.29 36.14 28.06
N ILE A 11 -29.62 36.13 28.13
CA ILE A 11 -30.45 34.95 27.91
C ILE A 11 -30.41 34.48 26.44
N GLU A 12 -30.51 35.40 25.47
CA GLU A 12 -30.34 35.03 24.05
C GLU A 12 -28.96 34.40 23.80
N LEU A 13 -27.91 34.88 24.47
CA LEU A 13 -26.57 34.31 24.33
C LEU A 13 -26.48 32.88 24.89
N MET A 14 -27.09 32.62 26.04
CA MET A 14 -27.11 31.28 26.61
C MET A 14 -27.85 30.28 25.71
N ILE A 15 -28.99 30.69 25.14
CA ILE A 15 -29.76 29.85 24.22
C ILE A 15 -28.92 29.50 22.99
N VAL A 16 -28.23 30.47 22.40
CA VAL A 16 -27.37 30.24 21.22
C VAL A 16 -26.23 29.28 21.53
N ILE A 17 -25.55 29.44 22.67
CA ILE A 17 -24.46 28.54 23.08
C ILE A 17 -24.97 27.11 23.27
N THR A 18 -26.14 26.94 23.90
CA THR A 18 -26.76 25.62 24.07
C THR A 18 -27.11 24.97 22.74
N ILE A 19 -27.70 25.72 21.80
CA ILE A 19 -28.03 25.22 20.46
C ILE A 19 -26.76 24.78 19.72
N ILE A 20 -25.69 25.59 19.76
CA ILE A 20 -24.40 25.24 19.16
C ILE A 20 -23.85 23.94 19.77
N TRP A 21 -23.93 23.78 21.09
CA TRP A 21 -23.43 22.58 21.76
C TRP A 21 -24.18 21.31 21.37
N PHE A 22 -25.50 21.39 21.23
CA PHE A 22 -26.29 20.26 20.71
C PHE A 22 -25.95 19.95 19.25
N LEU A 23 -25.79 20.96 18.40
CA LEU A 23 -25.44 20.78 17.00
C LEU A 23 -24.06 20.15 16.83
N THR A 24 -23.06 20.57 17.62
CA THR A 24 -21.71 20.00 17.52
C THR A 24 -21.68 18.53 17.91
N MET A 25 -22.41 18.12 18.96
CA MET A 25 -22.54 16.71 19.33
C MET A 25 -23.19 15.87 18.23
N LEU A 26 -24.26 16.37 17.62
CA LEU A 26 -24.97 15.66 16.54
C LEU A 26 -24.12 15.47 15.29
N VAL A 27 -23.23 16.43 14.97
CA VAL A 27 -22.35 16.36 13.80
C VAL A 27 -21.07 15.55 14.07
N ALA A 28 -20.56 15.56 15.31
CA ALA A 28 -19.30 14.90 15.65
C ALA A 28 -19.35 13.36 15.45
N VAL A 29 -20.46 12.72 15.82
CA VAL A 29 -20.63 11.26 15.69
C VAL A 29 -20.55 10.77 14.24
N PRO A 30 -21.38 11.27 13.30
CA PRO A 30 -21.30 10.84 11.90
C PRO A 30 -19.96 11.23 11.27
N TYR A 31 -19.40 12.39 11.61
CA TYR A 31 -18.10 12.81 11.10
C TYR A 31 -16.99 11.80 11.44
N ASN A 32 -16.89 11.40 12.71
CA ASN A 32 -15.89 10.41 13.15
C ASN A 32 -16.10 9.05 12.48
N PHE A 33 -17.35 8.64 12.28
CA PHE A 33 -17.66 7.40 11.56
C PHE A 33 -17.16 7.43 10.11
N TYR A 34 -17.47 8.49 9.36
CA TYR A 34 -16.99 8.64 7.97
C TYR A 34 -15.47 8.76 7.88
N ALA A 35 -14.84 9.46 8.82
CA ALA A 35 -13.39 9.56 8.90
C ALA A 35 -12.73 8.19 9.16
N ASN A 36 -13.32 7.35 10.00
CA ASN A 36 -12.78 6.01 10.24
C ASN A 36 -12.94 5.09 9.02
N ILE A 37 -14.06 5.18 8.29
CA ILE A 37 -14.26 4.43 7.04
C ILE A 37 -13.23 4.85 5.98
N SER A 38 -12.95 6.15 5.85
CA SER A 38 -11.96 6.61 4.87
C SER A 38 -10.56 6.09 5.21
N LYS A 39 -10.17 6.06 6.49
CA LYS A 39 -8.90 5.47 6.93
C LYS A 39 -8.78 3.98 6.61
N VAL A 40 -9.86 3.21 6.76
CA VAL A 40 -9.90 1.80 6.35
C VAL A 40 -9.70 1.67 4.83
N ARG A 41 -10.33 2.53 4.04
CA ARG A 41 -10.15 2.55 2.57
C ARG A 41 -8.71 2.87 2.17
N ILE A 42 -8.11 3.89 2.79
CA ILE A 42 -6.71 4.27 2.55
C ILE A 42 -5.78 3.10 2.92
N SER A 43 -6.01 2.47 4.07
CA SER A 43 -5.21 1.31 4.52
C SER A 43 -5.32 0.14 3.55
N LYS A 44 -6.52 -0.12 3.01
CA LYS A 44 -6.70 -1.12 1.95
C LYS A 44 -5.88 -0.77 0.71
N GLU A 45 -5.91 0.48 0.28
CA GLU A 45 -5.15 0.93 -0.89
C GLU A 45 -3.63 0.82 -0.67
N ILE A 46 -3.15 1.15 0.53
CA ILE A 46 -1.76 0.94 0.94
C ILE A 46 -1.37 -0.55 0.85
N ILE A 47 -2.24 -1.46 1.28
CA ILE A 47 -2.05 -2.92 1.16
C ILE A 47 -1.93 -3.33 -0.30
N ASP A 48 -2.87 -2.88 -1.14
CA ASP A 48 -2.93 -3.22 -2.57
C ASP A 48 -1.71 -2.68 -3.32
N GLN A 49 -1.28 -1.44 -3.03
CA GLN A 49 -0.07 -0.84 -3.57
C GLN A 49 1.17 -1.61 -3.12
N SER A 50 1.27 -1.95 -1.83
CA SER A 50 2.40 -2.72 -1.29
C SER A 50 2.51 -4.10 -1.93
N ARG A 51 1.38 -4.75 -2.20
CA ARG A 51 1.32 -6.00 -2.96
C ARG A 51 1.81 -5.81 -4.39
N SER A 52 1.34 -4.78 -5.08
CA SER A 52 1.78 -4.48 -6.45
C SER A 52 3.28 -4.19 -6.51
N ASP A 53 3.79 -3.41 -5.57
CA ASP A 53 5.22 -3.07 -5.45
C ASP A 53 6.06 -4.31 -5.15
N ALA A 54 5.58 -5.22 -4.29
CA ALA A 54 6.26 -6.47 -3.99
C ALA A 54 6.34 -7.39 -5.21
N ILE A 55 5.24 -7.53 -5.97
CA ILE A 55 5.21 -8.29 -7.22
C ILE A 55 6.16 -7.67 -8.24
N SER A 56 6.10 -6.34 -8.41
CA SER A 56 6.99 -5.61 -9.32
C SER A 56 8.45 -5.80 -8.90
N SER A 57 8.76 -5.65 -7.62
CA SER A 57 10.12 -5.81 -7.08
C SER A 57 10.64 -7.24 -7.18
N ALA A 58 9.78 -8.26 -7.07
CA ALA A 58 10.18 -9.64 -7.33
C ALA A 58 10.44 -9.92 -8.81
N ASN A 59 9.72 -9.23 -9.70
CA ASN A 59 9.90 -9.34 -11.16
C ASN A 59 11.10 -8.53 -11.68
N TRP A 60 11.50 -7.48 -10.98
CA TRP A 60 12.55 -6.55 -11.41
C TRP A 60 13.84 -6.78 -10.62
N ARG A 61 14.99 -6.63 -11.29
CA ARG A 61 16.32 -6.69 -10.64
C ARG A 61 16.46 -5.54 -9.65
N THR A 62 16.59 -5.81 -8.35
CA THR A 62 16.77 -4.76 -7.33
C THR A 62 18.19 -4.65 -6.77
N SER A 63 19.15 -5.45 -7.25
CA SER A 63 20.51 -5.48 -6.69
C SER A 63 21.59 -5.44 -7.78
N PHE A 64 22.69 -4.74 -7.49
CA PHE A 64 23.94 -4.79 -8.25
C PHE A 64 24.56 -6.20 -8.25
N ASP A 65 24.18 -7.06 -7.30
CA ASP A 65 24.44 -8.49 -7.36
C ASP A 65 23.48 -9.18 -8.33
N TRP A 66 24.03 -10.01 -9.20
CA TRP A 66 23.40 -10.50 -10.43
C TRP A 66 22.20 -11.46 -10.26
N LYS A 67 21.50 -11.46 -9.12
CA LYS A 67 20.43 -12.41 -8.79
C LYS A 67 19.11 -11.68 -8.49
N ASN A 68 18.03 -12.22 -9.03
CA ASN A 68 16.68 -11.76 -8.68
C ASN A 68 16.41 -12.07 -7.21
N ILE A 69 15.69 -11.21 -6.49
CA ILE A 69 15.34 -11.43 -5.09
C ILE A 69 13.87 -11.80 -4.98
N ASN A 70 13.57 -12.76 -4.11
CA ASN A 70 12.20 -13.08 -3.76
C ASN A 70 11.70 -12.06 -2.73
N ILE A 71 10.42 -11.70 -2.78
CA ILE A 71 9.84 -10.70 -1.85
C ILE A 71 8.75 -11.37 -1.03
N GLY A 72 8.74 -11.14 0.28
CA GLY A 72 7.66 -11.57 1.16
C GLY A 72 7.01 -10.40 1.86
N LEU A 73 5.68 -10.34 1.85
CA LEU A 73 4.89 -9.42 2.67
C LEU A 73 4.32 -10.18 3.86
N TYR A 74 4.80 -9.83 5.05
CA TYR A 74 4.34 -10.41 6.30
C TYR A 74 3.25 -9.55 6.92
N PHE A 75 2.12 -10.20 7.20
CA PHE A 75 0.96 -9.64 7.89
C PHE A 75 0.82 -10.32 9.24
N ASP A 76 0.56 -9.52 10.25
CA ASP A 76 0.36 -9.97 11.62
C ASP A 76 -0.90 -9.31 12.14
N LYS A 77 -1.85 -10.12 12.61
CA LYS A 77 -3.15 -9.67 13.11
C LYS A 77 -3.00 -8.64 14.25
N ASN A 78 -1.95 -8.78 15.05
CA ASN A 78 -1.72 -7.95 16.24
C ASN A 78 -0.89 -6.70 15.93
N LYS A 79 -0.49 -6.49 14.67
CA LYS A 79 0.29 -5.33 14.26
C LYS A 79 -0.49 -4.45 13.29
N TRP A 80 -0.23 -3.15 13.41
CA TRP A 80 -0.77 -2.09 12.58
C TRP A 80 0.18 -1.75 11.43
N GLU A 81 1.01 -2.72 11.04
CA GLU A 81 2.04 -2.59 10.03
C GLU A 81 2.22 -3.90 9.26
N ILE A 82 2.71 -3.76 8.02
CA ILE A 82 3.05 -4.85 7.12
C ILE A 82 4.55 -4.77 6.88
N LEU A 83 5.22 -5.89 7.04
CA LEU A 83 6.67 -5.98 6.91
C LEU A 83 7.03 -6.60 5.57
N SER A 84 7.81 -5.88 4.77
CA SER A 84 8.32 -6.37 3.50
C SER A 84 9.75 -6.87 3.67
N TYR A 85 9.98 -8.11 3.30
CA TYR A 85 11.28 -8.79 3.41
C TYR A 85 11.78 -9.22 2.04
N SER A 86 13.09 -9.13 1.81
CA SER A 86 13.78 -9.77 0.70
C SER A 86 14.34 -11.12 1.12
N TYR A 87 14.17 -12.11 0.26
CA TYR A 87 14.70 -13.46 0.42
C TYR A 87 15.65 -13.78 -0.75
N PRO A 88 16.69 -14.59 -0.52
CA PRO A 88 17.59 -15.03 -1.59
C PRO A 88 16.84 -15.87 -2.65
N PHE A 89 17.31 -15.83 -3.89
CA PHE A 89 16.67 -16.50 -5.04
C PHE A 89 16.39 -17.99 -4.81
N ASN A 90 17.37 -18.69 -4.20
CA ASN A 90 17.35 -20.13 -3.92
C ASN A 90 16.66 -20.48 -2.59
N TYR A 91 15.89 -19.57 -1.99
CA TYR A 91 15.17 -19.85 -0.76
C TYR A 91 14.13 -20.97 -0.97
N SER A 92 14.28 -22.05 -0.20
CA SER A 92 13.55 -23.32 -0.36
C SER A 92 12.65 -23.66 0.84
N TRP A 93 12.58 -22.80 1.86
CA TRP A 93 12.03 -23.18 3.17
C TRP A 93 10.58 -22.75 3.40
N SER A 94 9.95 -23.50 4.31
CA SER A 94 8.62 -23.26 4.86
C SER A 94 8.52 -21.88 5.50
N VAL A 95 7.56 -21.12 4.98
CA VAL A 95 6.87 -19.92 5.50
C VAL A 95 7.22 -19.59 6.98
N LEU A 96 7.69 -18.35 7.22
CA LEU A 96 7.93 -17.67 8.51
C LEU A 96 9.29 -17.83 9.22
N ASN A 97 10.37 -18.25 8.55
CA ASN A 97 11.70 -18.16 9.16
C ASN A 97 12.45 -16.90 8.70
N PHE A 98 12.44 -15.85 9.54
CA PHE A 98 13.10 -14.56 9.28
C PHE A 98 14.60 -14.54 9.62
N THR A 99 15.20 -15.70 9.93
CA THR A 99 16.63 -15.80 10.24
C THR A 99 17.48 -16.04 8.99
N GLY A 100 18.70 -15.51 8.96
CA GLY A 100 19.68 -15.72 7.87
C GLY A 100 19.74 -14.55 6.89
N ASP A 101 19.88 -14.85 5.59
CA ASP A 101 19.99 -13.86 4.49
C ASP A 101 18.67 -13.11 4.17
N VAL A 102 17.68 -13.19 5.07
CA VAL A 102 16.42 -12.48 4.95
C VAL A 102 16.61 -11.06 5.47
N LYS A 103 16.34 -10.06 4.63
CA LYS A 103 16.53 -8.64 4.98
C LYS A 103 15.20 -7.90 4.96
N LEU A 104 14.90 -7.17 6.03
CA LEU A 104 13.76 -6.24 6.05
C LEU A 104 14.04 -5.12 5.05
N LEU A 105 13.16 -4.97 4.07
CA LEU A 105 13.24 -3.91 3.06
C LEU A 105 12.47 -2.67 3.51
N LYS A 106 11.25 -2.87 4.02
CA LYS A 106 10.32 -1.78 4.31
C LYS A 106 9.31 -2.19 5.37
N THR A 107 8.98 -1.24 6.23
CA THR A 107 7.82 -1.30 7.12
C THR A 107 6.75 -0.38 6.55
N ILE A 108 5.58 -0.94 6.28
CA ILE A 108 4.41 -0.22 5.74
C ILE A 108 3.42 -0.06 6.89
N LYS A 109 3.19 1.18 7.33
CA LYS A 109 2.23 1.46 8.40
C LYS A 109 0.82 1.64 7.84
N LEU A 110 -0.17 1.08 8.54
CA LEU A 110 -1.57 1.33 8.27
C LEU A 110 -2.02 2.64 8.95
N GLU A 111 -3.19 3.14 8.58
CA GLU A 111 -3.76 4.33 9.20
C GLU A 111 -4.09 4.09 10.68
N SER A 112 -4.00 5.16 11.48
CA SER A 112 -4.45 5.15 12.88
C SER A 112 -5.90 4.64 12.99
N PHE A 113 -6.20 3.80 13.99
CA PHE A 113 -7.51 3.14 14.19
C PHE A 113 -7.87 2.02 13.19
N VAL A 114 -6.95 1.63 12.31
CA VAL A 114 -7.14 0.44 11.46
C VAL A 114 -6.39 -0.74 12.05
N GLU A 115 -7.12 -1.81 12.34
CA GLU A 115 -6.59 -3.07 12.82
C GLU A 115 -6.96 -4.22 11.87
N ILE A 116 -6.06 -5.20 11.77
CA ILE A 116 -6.35 -6.43 11.03
C ILE A 116 -7.15 -7.33 11.97
N SER A 117 -8.47 -7.34 11.83
CA SER A 117 -9.33 -8.09 12.75
C SER A 117 -9.27 -9.61 12.54
N LYS A 118 -9.05 -10.08 11.31
CA LYS A 118 -8.97 -11.50 10.93
C LYS A 118 -8.10 -11.69 9.70
N ILE A 119 -7.33 -12.78 9.67
CA ILE A 119 -6.61 -13.26 8.49
C ILE A 119 -7.13 -14.65 8.20
N LYS A 120 -7.56 -14.90 6.95
CA LYS A 120 -8.09 -16.21 6.55
C LYS A 120 -7.30 -16.76 5.37
N ILE A 121 -6.96 -18.04 5.45
CA ILE A 121 -6.35 -18.81 4.36
C ILE A 121 -7.30 -19.97 4.06
N GLY A 122 -8.07 -19.84 2.97
CA GLY A 122 -9.17 -20.78 2.70
C GLY A 122 -10.25 -20.68 3.79
N SER A 123 -10.46 -21.78 4.51
CA SER A 123 -11.46 -21.89 5.58
C SER A 123 -10.92 -21.51 6.96
N ASP A 124 -9.61 -21.53 7.15
CA ASP A 124 -8.97 -21.41 8.46
C ASP A 124 -8.59 -19.96 8.78
N GLU A 125 -8.76 -19.56 10.04
CA GLU A 125 -8.27 -18.28 10.56
C GLU A 125 -6.85 -18.46 11.12
N THR A 126 -5.94 -17.56 10.75
CA THR A 126 -4.55 -17.57 11.22
C THR A 126 -4.19 -16.24 11.88
N GLU A 127 -3.19 -16.25 12.76
CA GLU A 127 -2.70 -15.03 13.42
C GLU A 127 -1.78 -14.21 12.50
N ASN A 128 -1.11 -14.87 11.57
CA ASN A 128 -0.20 -14.25 10.64
C ASN A 128 -0.25 -14.93 9.28
N VAL A 129 0.24 -14.22 8.25
CA VAL A 129 0.42 -14.76 6.90
C VAL A 129 1.61 -14.09 6.23
N LEU A 130 2.36 -14.87 5.45
CA LEU A 130 3.40 -14.36 4.57
C LEU A 130 2.96 -14.58 3.13
N LEU A 131 2.72 -13.49 2.41
CA LEU A 131 2.53 -13.52 0.97
C LEU A 131 3.90 -13.53 0.30
N TYR A 132 4.28 -14.67 -0.27
CA TYR A 132 5.59 -14.86 -0.88
C TYR A 132 5.53 -14.76 -2.40
N TYR A 133 6.34 -13.87 -2.97
CA TYR A 133 6.49 -13.65 -4.39
C TYR A 133 7.86 -14.14 -4.84
N LYS A 134 7.86 -15.27 -5.55
CA LYS A 134 9.06 -15.85 -6.14
C LYS A 134 9.43 -15.08 -7.40
N ALA A 135 10.67 -14.62 -7.47
CA ALA A 135 11.23 -14.04 -8.67
C ALA A 135 11.34 -15.08 -9.80
N PRO A 136 11.15 -14.68 -11.06
CA PRO A 136 11.30 -15.59 -12.20
C PRO A 136 12.73 -16.12 -12.30
N ASP A 137 12.83 -17.40 -12.68
CA ASP A 137 14.10 -18.06 -12.98
C ASP A 137 14.53 -17.67 -14.40
N GLY A 138 15.35 -16.63 -14.49
CA GLY A 138 15.78 -16.10 -15.78
C GLY A 138 16.68 -14.88 -15.62
N LYS A 139 17.77 -14.85 -16.39
CA LYS A 139 18.57 -13.63 -16.55
C LYS A 139 17.71 -12.63 -17.33
N LEU A 140 17.09 -11.68 -16.63
CA LEU A 140 16.44 -10.53 -17.26
C LEU A 140 17.45 -9.87 -18.20
N THR A 141 17.16 -9.89 -19.50
CA THR A 141 18.01 -9.29 -20.52
C THR A 141 17.15 -8.24 -21.20
N ILE A 142 17.55 -6.99 -21.08
CA ILE A 142 16.92 -5.91 -21.84
C ILE A 142 17.31 -6.13 -23.29
N TYR A 143 16.35 -6.56 -24.12
CA TYR A 143 16.56 -6.69 -25.55
C TYR A 143 16.67 -5.27 -26.13
N LYS A 144 17.79 -5.01 -26.76
CA LYS A 144 18.32 -3.69 -27.10
C LYS A 144 17.39 -2.89 -28.03
N ASN A 145 17.44 -1.57 -27.86
CA ASN A 145 16.87 -0.44 -28.63
C ASN A 145 15.49 0.06 -28.15
N ALA A 146 15.53 0.91 -27.12
CA ALA A 146 14.54 1.98 -27.02
C ALA A 146 14.76 2.93 -28.19
N THR A 147 13.98 2.78 -29.25
CA THR A 147 13.82 3.85 -30.24
C THR A 147 13.11 4.99 -29.51
N SER A 148 13.89 5.95 -29.03
CA SER A 148 13.34 7.21 -28.52
C SER A 148 13.07 8.09 -29.72
N THR A 149 11.79 8.34 -30.02
CA THR A 149 11.42 9.54 -30.78
C THR A 149 11.14 10.67 -29.81
N TRP A 150 10.81 11.86 -30.30
CA TRP A 150 10.43 12.99 -29.45
C TRP A 150 9.15 12.72 -28.62
N ASN A 151 8.31 11.76 -29.02
CA ASN A 151 7.00 11.51 -28.41
C ASN A 151 6.75 10.05 -27.98
N THR A 152 7.62 9.10 -28.33
CA THR A 152 7.48 7.68 -27.98
C THR A 152 8.78 7.06 -27.48
N VAL A 153 8.67 6.21 -26.45
CA VAL A 153 9.76 5.35 -25.97
C VAL A 153 9.25 3.91 -25.95
N ASP A 154 9.81 3.07 -26.82
CA ASP A 154 9.52 1.63 -26.83
C ASP A 154 10.44 0.91 -25.84
N ILE A 155 9.86 0.23 -24.85
CA ILE A 155 10.62 -0.60 -23.91
C ILE A 155 10.21 -2.05 -24.09
N VAL A 156 11.12 -2.86 -24.63
CA VAL A 156 10.95 -4.31 -24.74
C VAL A 156 11.74 -4.98 -23.61
N VAL A 157 11.03 -5.57 -22.65
CA VAL A 157 11.64 -6.30 -21.54
C VAL A 157 11.42 -7.80 -21.74
N GLY A 158 12.50 -8.57 -21.78
CA GLY A 158 12.44 -10.02 -21.93
C GLY A 158 13.31 -10.74 -20.90
N TYR A 159 12.97 -12.00 -20.64
CA TYR A 159 13.81 -12.89 -19.85
C TYR A 159 14.61 -13.77 -20.81
N LYS A 160 15.94 -13.85 -20.62
CA LYS A 160 16.75 -14.80 -21.37
C LYS A 160 16.30 -16.20 -20.98
N TRP A 161 16.03 -17.05 -21.98
CA TRP A 161 15.59 -18.45 -21.87
C TRP A 161 14.09 -18.70 -21.65
N VAL A 162 13.23 -17.68 -21.65
CA VAL A 162 11.77 -17.88 -21.66
C VAL A 162 11.29 -18.03 -23.10
N THR A 163 10.79 -19.23 -23.45
CA THR A 163 10.29 -19.57 -24.79
C THR A 163 8.88 -19.05 -25.08
N GLU A 164 8.13 -18.62 -24.06
CA GLU A 164 6.76 -18.11 -24.19
C GLU A 164 6.62 -16.74 -23.49
N GLY A 165 6.34 -15.68 -24.26
CA GLY A 165 5.91 -14.38 -23.71
C GLY A 165 7.05 -13.40 -23.41
N VAL A 166 7.53 -12.70 -24.44
CA VAL A 166 8.28 -11.44 -24.27
C VAL A 166 7.28 -10.36 -23.87
N LEU A 167 7.52 -9.69 -22.74
CA LEU A 167 6.65 -8.61 -22.25
C LEU A 167 7.12 -7.27 -22.84
N SER A 168 6.55 -6.88 -23.98
CA SER A 168 6.80 -5.57 -24.58
C SER A 168 5.78 -4.55 -24.08
N LYS A 169 6.25 -3.37 -23.62
CA LYS A 169 5.36 -2.26 -23.23
C LYS A 169 5.79 -0.97 -23.94
N GLU A 170 4.93 -0.46 -24.81
CA GLU A 170 5.08 0.84 -25.46
C GLU A 170 4.62 1.95 -24.50
N ILE A 171 5.45 2.98 -24.29
CA ILE A 171 5.11 4.15 -23.48
C ILE A 171 5.03 5.37 -24.40
N LYS A 172 3.84 6.00 -24.46
CA LYS A 172 3.59 7.24 -25.22
C LYS A 172 3.51 8.42 -24.28
N ILE A 173 4.22 9.51 -24.60
CA ILE A 173 4.00 10.80 -23.94
C ILE A 173 2.74 11.40 -24.56
N LYS A 174 1.74 11.70 -23.72
CA LYS A 174 0.48 12.32 -24.16
C LYS A 174 0.70 13.83 -24.21
N ASN A 175 0.71 14.41 -25.41
CA ASN A 175 0.65 15.86 -25.61
C ASN A 175 -0.78 16.36 -25.40
#